data_AF-A0A7Z2QE21-F1
#
_entry.id   AF-A0A7Z2QE21-F1
#
_cell.length_a   1.000
_cell.length_b   1.000
_cell.length_c   1.000
_cell.angle_alpha   90.00
_cell.angle_beta   90.00
_cell.angle_gamma   90.00
#
_symmetry.space_group_name_H-M   'P 1'
#
loop_
_entity.id
_entity.type
_entity.pdbx_description
1 polymer ?
#
loop_
_entity_poly.entity_id
_entity_poly.type
_entity_poly.pdbx_seq_one_letter_code
_entity_poly.pdbx_strand_id
1 'polypeptide(L)'
;MVERRKPITVEEAVQKVMNLSYEGMLETVRLEESDGRHLGVDVKADHDVPPFDRSPYDGFAIRAEDTYEASKDTPVKLKVIEEIGAGTVASKVPEKNEAIRIMTGAAIPEGTNAVIMLELVQEIEEEDQPFIQVKRKVVKGDNLSLRGEDTQKGTVLIEKGTLITPGVKALLATFGYANVPVARKPEVGIYATGTELLDPDQALQPGKIRNSNSPMIEGQIKEAGATPLYFGKLEDNFETCFSSIKAALTKVDFLITTGGVSVGDYDYLPAIYEKLGATVLFNKVGMRPGSVTTVAEWNGKLLFGLSGNPSACFVGFELFARPMIKRALFSKYPYRMKNQGELLTNFPKPNPFTRFVRSRTEEKNGRLYVKPTGLDKSGSVTSLAEANAFVVLPGGTRGFEAGDTVELLHLREGGSATW
;
A
#
# COMPACT_ATOMS: atom_id res chain seq x y z
N MET A 1 37.58 -5.32 -27.13
CA MET A 1 37.59 -6.66 -26.50
C MET A 1 36.27 -6.79 -25.75
N VAL A 2 35.40 -7.76 -26.06
CA VAL A 2 34.07 -7.85 -25.42
C VAL A 2 34.26 -8.17 -23.94
N GLU A 3 33.90 -7.25 -23.07
CA GLU A 3 34.01 -7.42 -21.61
C GLU A 3 33.13 -8.59 -21.15
N ARG A 4 33.73 -9.60 -20.49
CA ARG A 4 32.99 -10.76 -19.97
C ARG A 4 32.27 -10.37 -18.68
N ARG A 5 31.03 -9.90 -18.80
CA ARG A 5 30.13 -9.66 -17.66
C ARG A 5 29.78 -10.98 -16.95
N LYS A 6 30.01 -11.06 -15.65
CA LYS A 6 29.62 -12.18 -14.76
C LYS A 6 28.19 -11.94 -14.24
N PRO A 7 27.22 -12.85 -14.50
CA PRO A 7 25.86 -12.69 -13.98
C PRO A 7 25.85 -12.86 -12.44
N ILE A 8 25.08 -12.01 -11.76
CA ILE A 8 24.69 -12.22 -10.36
C ILE A 8 23.27 -12.80 -10.29
N THR A 9 22.88 -13.39 -9.17
CA THR A 9 21.52 -13.88 -8.98
C THR A 9 20.50 -12.73 -8.91
N VAL A 10 19.22 -13.04 -9.11
CA VAL A 10 18.16 -12.03 -8.98
C VAL A 10 18.08 -11.50 -7.56
N GLU A 11 18.17 -12.39 -6.57
CA GLU A 11 18.16 -12.02 -5.15
C GLU A 11 19.31 -11.07 -4.82
N GLU A 12 20.55 -11.40 -5.21
CA GLU A 12 21.69 -10.51 -5.03
C GLU A 12 21.48 -9.14 -5.71
N ALA A 13 20.88 -9.11 -6.90
CA ALA A 13 20.58 -7.88 -7.62
C ALA A 13 19.54 -7.02 -6.87
N VAL A 14 18.44 -7.63 -6.41
CA VAL A 14 17.40 -6.98 -5.60
C VAL A 14 18.00 -6.42 -4.30
N GLN A 15 18.81 -7.22 -3.59
CA GLN A 15 19.45 -6.80 -2.35
C GLN A 15 20.43 -5.65 -2.57
N LYS A 16 21.24 -5.67 -3.63
CA LYS A 16 22.14 -4.56 -3.97
C LYS A 16 21.38 -3.24 -4.18
N VAL A 17 20.22 -3.28 -4.82
CA VAL A 17 19.35 -2.11 -5.02
C VAL A 17 18.75 -1.65 -3.69
N MET A 18 18.17 -2.57 -2.92
CA MET A 18 17.41 -2.25 -1.71
C MET A 18 18.29 -1.91 -0.50
N ASN A 19 19.56 -2.30 -0.52
CA ASN A 19 20.57 -1.90 0.47
C ASN A 19 21.07 -0.47 0.26
N LEU A 20 20.76 0.16 -0.88
CA LEU A 20 21.05 1.58 -1.02
C LEU A 20 20.23 2.38 -0.01
N SER A 21 20.93 3.21 0.76
CA SER A 21 20.27 4.12 1.70
C SER A 21 19.52 5.21 0.93
N TYR A 22 18.24 4.98 0.70
CA TYR A 22 17.29 5.97 0.21
C TYR A 22 16.11 6.04 1.18
N GLU A 23 15.78 7.26 1.60
CA GLU A 23 14.60 7.54 2.40
C GLU A 23 13.68 8.50 1.62
N GLY A 24 12.38 8.20 1.66
CA GLY A 24 11.36 9.07 1.08
C GLY A 24 11.32 10.45 1.72
N MET A 25 10.72 11.40 1.02
CA MET A 25 10.46 12.73 1.57
C MET A 25 9.02 12.82 2.07
N LEU A 26 8.78 13.69 3.05
CA LEU A 26 7.44 13.98 3.56
C LEU A 26 6.87 15.21 2.86
N GLU A 27 5.57 15.20 2.68
CA GLU A 27 4.79 16.40 2.40
C GLU A 27 3.47 16.36 3.18
N THR A 28 2.79 17.50 3.27
CA THR A 28 1.48 17.58 3.92
C THR A 28 0.44 17.92 2.87
N VAL A 29 -0.64 17.16 2.85
CA VAL A 29 -1.79 17.38 1.94
C VAL A 29 -3.06 17.55 2.76
N ARG A 30 -4.08 18.15 2.18
CA ARG A 30 -5.40 18.17 2.81
C ARG A 30 -6.00 16.77 2.78
N LEU A 31 -6.88 16.46 3.74
CA LEU A 31 -7.53 15.15 3.83
C LEU A 31 -8.21 14.75 2.51
N GLU A 32 -8.81 15.69 1.78
CA GLU A 32 -9.47 15.45 0.50
C GLU A 32 -8.52 14.95 -0.60
N GLU A 33 -7.23 15.31 -0.51
CA GLU A 33 -6.18 14.99 -1.48
C GLU A 33 -5.34 13.77 -1.06
N SER A 34 -5.71 13.13 0.05
CA SER A 34 -4.95 12.03 0.67
C SER A 34 -5.24 10.65 0.06
N ASP A 35 -6.27 10.51 -0.80
CA ASP A 35 -6.64 9.23 -1.39
C ASP A 35 -5.50 8.61 -2.20
N GLY A 36 -5.21 7.34 -1.94
CA GLY A 36 -4.12 6.60 -2.61
C GLY A 36 -2.71 7.08 -2.27
N ARG A 37 -2.55 8.04 -1.35
CA ARG A 37 -1.26 8.44 -0.78
C ARG A 37 -0.83 7.42 0.28
N HIS A 38 0.45 7.43 0.64
CA HIS A 38 0.96 6.62 1.75
C HIS A 38 1.22 7.53 2.94
N LEU A 39 0.87 7.08 4.15
CA LEU A 39 1.12 7.84 5.38
C LEU A 39 2.61 8.09 5.59
N GLY A 40 2.94 9.32 5.93
CA GLY A 40 4.33 9.75 6.17
C GLY A 40 4.81 9.48 7.59
N VAL A 41 3.88 9.38 8.53
CA VAL A 41 4.11 9.12 9.96
C VAL A 41 3.01 8.20 10.50
N ASP A 42 3.23 7.66 11.69
CA ASP A 42 2.18 6.94 12.42
C ASP A 42 1.03 7.88 12.78
N VAL A 43 -0.20 7.43 12.52
CA VAL A 43 -1.42 8.08 12.98
C VAL A 43 -1.67 7.63 14.41
N LYS A 44 -1.80 8.59 15.31
CA LYS A 44 -2.08 8.34 16.72
C LYS A 44 -3.44 8.90 17.11
N ALA A 45 -4.11 8.23 18.04
CA ALA A 45 -5.32 8.76 18.65
C ALA A 45 -5.02 10.07 19.38
N ASP A 46 -5.70 11.16 19.03
CA ASP A 46 -5.54 12.47 19.68
C ASP A 46 -6.38 12.61 20.96
N HIS A 47 -7.41 11.76 21.10
CA HIS A 47 -8.28 11.60 22.26
C HIS A 47 -8.61 10.12 22.52
N ASP A 48 -9.24 9.85 23.67
CA ASP A 48 -9.75 8.53 24.01
C ASP A 48 -11.05 8.25 23.24
N VAL A 49 -11.33 7.00 22.90
CA VAL A 49 -12.59 6.57 22.29
C VAL A 49 -13.26 5.53 23.20
N PRO A 50 -14.49 5.80 23.68
CA PRO A 50 -15.15 7.10 23.68
C PRO A 50 -14.38 8.15 24.51
N PRO A 51 -14.58 9.47 24.26
CA PRO A 51 -13.87 10.54 24.98
C PRO A 51 -14.33 10.76 26.41
N PHE A 52 -15.44 10.14 26.80
CA PHE A 52 -16.06 10.18 28.12
C PHE A 52 -16.87 8.89 28.33
N ASP A 53 -17.16 8.56 29.59
CA ASP A 53 -18.06 7.46 29.90
C ASP A 53 -19.44 7.78 29.31
N ARG A 54 -20.00 6.86 28.53
CA ARG A 54 -21.28 7.07 27.83
C ARG A 54 -22.22 5.88 27.99
N SER A 55 -23.50 6.12 27.74
CA SER A 55 -24.48 5.04 27.70
C SER A 55 -24.39 4.25 26.39
N PRO A 56 -24.32 2.91 26.42
CA PRO A 56 -24.46 2.07 25.24
C PRO A 56 -25.93 1.79 24.86
N TYR A 57 -26.89 2.23 25.68
CA TYR A 57 -28.32 1.97 25.49
C TYR A 57 -29.19 3.21 25.75
N ASP A 58 -30.41 3.17 25.25
CA ASP A 58 -31.48 4.05 25.72
C ASP A 58 -32.02 3.50 27.05
N GLY A 59 -32.20 4.37 28.05
CA GLY A 59 -32.54 3.92 29.39
C GLY A 59 -32.45 5.01 30.46
N PHE A 60 -31.98 4.63 31.64
CA PHE A 60 -31.91 5.50 32.82
C PHE A 60 -30.56 5.37 33.50
N ALA A 61 -29.83 6.49 33.60
CA ALA A 61 -28.62 6.60 34.40
C ALA A 61 -29.00 6.78 35.87
N ILE A 62 -28.42 5.94 36.73
CA ILE A 62 -28.80 5.84 38.14
C ILE A 62 -27.59 5.65 39.04
N ARG A 63 -27.81 5.82 40.35
CA ARG A 63 -26.95 5.29 41.41
C ARG A 63 -27.32 3.82 41.63
N ALA A 64 -26.43 2.89 41.31
CA ALA A 64 -26.68 1.45 41.44
C ALA A 64 -27.11 1.06 42.86
N GLU A 65 -26.60 1.76 43.88
CA GLU A 65 -26.93 1.58 45.30
C GLU A 65 -28.42 1.74 45.58
N ASP A 66 -29.12 2.57 44.82
CA ASP A 66 -30.57 2.81 45.00
C ASP A 66 -31.42 1.64 44.51
N THR A 67 -30.79 0.63 43.88
CA THR A 67 -31.43 -0.61 43.42
C THR A 67 -31.10 -1.83 44.27
N TYR A 68 -30.30 -1.70 45.34
CA TYR A 68 -29.82 -2.87 46.08
C TYR A 68 -30.91 -3.66 46.80
N GLU A 69 -31.98 -2.98 47.22
CA GLU A 69 -33.18 -3.58 47.81
C GLU A 69 -34.25 -3.96 46.77
N ALA A 70 -34.00 -3.71 45.48
CA ALA A 70 -34.96 -3.95 44.41
C ALA A 70 -35.17 -5.44 44.15
N SER A 71 -36.42 -5.87 44.19
CA SER A 71 -36.83 -7.22 43.81
C SER A 71 -38.13 -7.20 43.01
N LYS A 72 -38.54 -8.35 42.48
CA LYS A 72 -39.83 -8.47 41.77
C LYS A 72 -41.02 -8.17 42.68
N ASP A 73 -40.93 -8.61 43.94
CA ASP A 73 -41.98 -8.45 44.94
C ASP A 73 -41.92 -7.08 45.62
N THR A 74 -40.76 -6.42 45.59
CA THR A 74 -40.52 -5.10 46.20
C THR A 74 -39.72 -4.22 45.22
N PRO A 75 -40.36 -3.68 44.16
CA PRO A 75 -39.70 -2.78 43.24
C PRO A 75 -39.33 -1.46 43.93
N VAL A 76 -38.13 -0.96 43.65
CA VAL A 76 -37.76 0.41 44.05
C VAL A 76 -38.28 1.40 43.03
N LYS A 77 -38.57 2.61 43.49
CA LYS A 77 -39.03 3.71 42.65
C LYS A 77 -37.97 4.80 42.61
N LEU A 78 -37.60 5.23 41.41
CA LEU A 78 -36.64 6.31 41.20
C LEU A 78 -37.32 7.45 40.44
N LYS A 79 -37.16 8.68 40.91
CA LYS A 79 -37.71 9.89 40.28
C LYS A 79 -36.86 10.30 39.08
N VAL A 80 -37.49 10.51 37.94
CA VAL A 80 -36.79 10.99 36.73
C VAL A 80 -36.74 12.51 36.78
N ILE A 81 -35.54 13.08 36.92
CA ILE A 81 -35.36 14.53 37.17
C ILE A 81 -34.97 15.32 35.92
N GLU A 82 -34.50 14.63 34.89
CA GLU A 82 -34.01 15.19 33.63
C GLU A 82 -34.00 14.10 32.56
N GLU A 83 -33.98 14.52 31.30
CA GLU A 83 -33.78 13.67 30.13
C GLU A 83 -32.67 14.26 29.26
N ILE A 84 -31.71 13.44 28.84
CA ILE A 84 -30.58 13.86 28.01
C ILE A 84 -30.38 12.95 26.80
N GLY A 85 -30.05 13.58 25.66
CA GLY A 85 -29.71 12.91 24.41
C GLY A 85 -28.22 12.97 24.09
N ALA A 86 -27.81 12.27 23.03
CA ALA A 86 -26.45 12.35 22.51
C ALA A 86 -26.08 13.82 22.15
N GLY A 87 -24.89 14.25 22.55
CA GLY A 87 -24.43 15.63 22.35
C GLY A 87 -24.86 16.64 23.42
N THR A 88 -25.60 16.19 24.44
CA THR A 88 -25.97 17.02 25.61
C THR A 88 -25.42 16.43 26.91
N VAL A 89 -25.32 17.26 27.94
CA VAL A 89 -24.89 16.87 29.29
C VAL A 89 -26.00 17.22 30.28
N ALA A 90 -26.13 16.44 31.35
CA ALA A 90 -27.09 16.72 32.41
C ALA A 90 -26.79 18.07 33.07
N SER A 91 -27.84 18.85 33.32
CA SER A 91 -27.77 20.09 34.10
C SER A 91 -27.93 19.85 35.60
N LYS A 92 -28.42 18.67 35.99
CA LYS A 92 -28.63 18.25 37.37
C LYS A 92 -27.77 17.05 37.73
N VAL A 93 -27.40 16.96 39.01
CA VAL A 93 -26.74 15.80 39.60
C VAL A 93 -27.80 15.00 40.37
N PRO A 94 -28.09 13.74 40.01
CA PRO A 94 -29.10 12.94 40.70
C PRO A 94 -28.71 12.65 42.15
N GLU A 95 -29.65 12.88 43.07
CA GLU A 95 -29.52 12.46 44.46
C GLU A 95 -30.03 11.02 44.68
N LYS A 96 -30.18 10.63 45.95
CA LYS A 96 -30.71 9.31 46.32
C LYS A 96 -32.14 9.15 45.81
N ASN A 97 -32.39 8.01 45.16
CA ASN A 97 -33.66 7.65 44.54
C ASN A 97 -34.05 8.53 43.34
N GLU A 98 -33.07 9.15 42.68
CA GLU A 98 -33.28 9.91 41.44
C GLU A 98 -32.57 9.24 40.26
N ALA A 99 -33.07 9.51 39.06
CA ALA A 99 -32.60 8.97 37.80
C ALA A 99 -32.64 10.04 36.72
N ILE A 100 -31.80 9.88 35.71
CA ILE A 100 -31.84 10.69 34.48
C ILE A 100 -32.14 9.77 33.32
N ARG A 101 -33.16 10.09 32.52
CA ARG A 101 -33.43 9.38 31.28
C ARG A 101 -32.30 9.72 30.30
N ILE A 102 -31.67 8.71 29.74
CA ILE A 102 -30.46 8.85 28.93
C ILE A 102 -30.60 8.08 27.64
N MET A 103 -30.19 8.68 26.52
CA MET A 103 -30.14 8.02 25.22
C MET A 103 -28.75 7.46 24.91
N THR A 104 -28.69 6.53 23.97
CA THR A 104 -27.47 5.88 23.49
C THR A 104 -26.45 6.92 23.02
N GLY A 105 -25.21 6.80 23.50
CA GLY A 105 -24.10 7.68 23.18
C GLY A 105 -24.01 8.96 24.04
N ALA A 106 -25.00 9.27 24.86
CA ALA A 106 -24.95 10.41 25.77
C ALA A 106 -23.95 10.17 26.92
N ALA A 107 -23.34 11.24 27.43
CA ALA A 107 -22.40 11.17 28.53
C ALA A 107 -23.10 10.74 29.83
N ILE A 108 -22.45 9.87 30.60
CA ILE A 108 -22.95 9.44 31.90
C ILE A 108 -23.00 10.64 32.85
N PRO A 109 -24.16 10.99 33.45
CA PRO A 109 -24.29 12.11 34.36
C PRO A 109 -23.42 11.93 35.61
N GLU A 110 -22.88 13.03 36.10
CA GLU A 110 -22.20 13.06 37.39
C GLU A 110 -23.12 12.51 38.49
N GLY A 111 -22.54 11.76 39.43
CA GLY A 111 -23.28 11.12 40.51
C GLY A 111 -23.93 9.78 40.16
N THR A 112 -24.00 9.40 38.87
CA THR A 112 -24.51 8.10 38.43
C THR A 112 -23.37 7.11 38.14
N ASN A 113 -23.64 5.80 38.22
CA ASN A 113 -22.61 4.77 38.08
C ASN A 113 -23.11 3.46 37.43
N ALA A 114 -24.33 3.47 36.87
CA ALA A 114 -24.88 2.38 36.06
C ALA A 114 -26.01 2.92 35.16
N VAL A 115 -26.29 2.20 34.08
CA VAL A 115 -27.46 2.43 33.22
C VAL A 115 -28.39 1.22 33.25
N ILE A 116 -29.70 1.46 33.38
CA ILE A 116 -30.73 0.44 33.17
C ILE A 116 -31.39 0.68 31.83
N MET A 117 -31.43 -0.32 30.96
CA MET A 117 -32.09 -0.20 29.66
C MET A 117 -33.59 0.11 29.82
N LEU A 118 -34.15 0.88 28.89
CA LEU A 118 -35.54 1.31 28.88
C LEU A 118 -36.52 0.12 29.01
N GLU A 119 -36.23 -0.99 28.35
CA GLU A 119 -37.07 -2.20 28.31
C GLU A 119 -37.11 -2.95 29.65
N LEU A 120 -36.23 -2.59 30.58
CA LEU A 120 -36.03 -3.29 31.85
C LEU A 120 -36.66 -2.58 33.04
N VAL A 121 -37.27 -1.42 32.81
CA VAL A 121 -38.00 -0.64 33.81
C VAL A 121 -39.46 -0.49 33.42
N GLN A 122 -40.29 -0.11 34.39
CA GLN A 122 -41.66 0.32 34.13
C GLN A 122 -41.76 1.81 34.43
N GLU A 123 -42.01 2.62 33.40
CA GLU A 123 -42.28 4.05 33.56
C GLU A 123 -43.66 4.25 34.19
N ILE A 124 -43.75 5.12 35.19
CA ILE A 124 -44.99 5.50 35.87
C ILE A 124 -44.98 7.01 36.12
N GLU A 125 -46.16 7.58 36.35
CA GLU A 125 -46.34 9.00 36.63
C GLU A 125 -47.15 9.16 37.92
N GLU A 126 -46.67 10.00 38.84
CA GLU A 126 -47.34 10.32 40.10
C GLU A 126 -47.29 11.82 40.33
N GLU A 127 -48.45 12.44 40.58
CA GLU A 127 -48.55 13.89 40.80
C GLU A 127 -47.87 14.72 39.67
N ASP A 128 -48.10 14.32 38.41
CA ASP A 128 -47.49 14.92 37.20
C ASP A 128 -45.94 14.87 37.18
N GLN A 129 -45.35 13.93 37.94
CA GLN A 129 -43.91 13.72 38.02
C GLN A 129 -43.54 12.32 37.50
N PRO A 130 -42.55 12.21 36.58
CA PRO A 130 -42.15 10.93 36.03
C PRO A 130 -41.27 10.13 37.01
N PHE A 131 -41.53 8.83 37.11
CA PHE A 131 -40.74 7.87 37.86
C PHE A 131 -40.52 6.59 37.05
N ILE A 132 -39.53 5.81 37.47
CA ILE A 132 -39.32 4.43 37.01
C ILE A 132 -39.44 3.46 38.18
N GLN A 133 -40.02 2.30 37.91
CA GLN A 133 -39.97 1.15 38.81
C GLN A 133 -38.91 0.16 38.33
N VAL A 134 -38.00 -0.17 39.25
CA VAL A 134 -36.91 -1.11 39.00
C VAL A 134 -37.16 -2.36 39.84
N LYS A 135 -37.26 -3.51 39.18
CA LYS A 135 -37.60 -4.83 39.78
C LYS A 135 -36.37 -5.73 39.99
N ARG A 136 -35.16 -5.24 39.70
CA ARG A 136 -33.91 -5.98 39.80
C ARG A 136 -32.82 -5.10 40.35
N LYS A 137 -31.89 -5.69 41.09
CA LYS A 137 -30.63 -5.05 41.43
C LYS A 137 -29.79 -4.82 40.17
N VAL A 138 -29.14 -3.67 40.12
CA VAL A 138 -28.09 -3.30 39.16
C VAL A 138 -26.81 -3.08 39.94
N VAL A 139 -25.67 -3.49 39.38
CA VAL A 139 -24.37 -3.29 40.03
C VAL A 139 -23.62 -2.13 39.41
N LYS A 140 -22.71 -1.54 40.19
CA LYS A 140 -21.85 -0.45 39.72
C LYS A 140 -21.07 -0.90 38.48
N GLY A 141 -21.10 -0.08 37.43
CA GLY A 141 -20.43 -0.36 36.16
C GLY A 141 -21.30 -1.07 35.14
N ASP A 142 -22.52 -1.50 35.49
CA ASP A 142 -23.42 -2.12 34.53
C ASP A 142 -23.80 -1.13 33.42
N ASN A 143 -23.70 -1.64 32.18
CA ASN A 143 -24.11 -0.93 30.96
C ASN A 143 -23.47 0.45 30.82
N LEU A 144 -22.18 0.56 31.12
CA LEU A 144 -21.38 1.75 30.82
C LEU A 144 -20.39 1.42 29.70
N SER A 145 -20.23 2.35 28.76
CA SER A 145 -19.13 2.37 27.80
C SER A 145 -18.08 3.34 28.34
N LEU A 146 -16.98 2.82 28.87
CA LEU A 146 -16.00 3.61 29.61
C LEU A 146 -15.11 4.40 28.66
N ARG A 147 -14.67 5.58 29.11
CA ARG A 147 -13.72 6.41 28.40
C ARG A 147 -12.47 5.61 28.01
N GLY A 148 -12.14 5.62 26.72
CA GLY A 148 -10.94 4.97 26.20
C GLY A 148 -10.98 3.44 26.19
N GLU A 149 -12.15 2.81 26.37
CA GLU A 149 -12.27 1.34 26.33
C GLU A 149 -12.00 0.76 24.93
N ASP A 150 -12.27 1.52 23.87
CA ASP A 150 -11.98 1.14 22.48
C ASP A 150 -10.54 1.52 22.12
N THR A 151 -10.19 2.79 22.34
CA THR A 151 -8.84 3.29 22.05
C THR A 151 -8.42 4.37 23.04
N GLN A 152 -7.20 4.28 23.54
CA GLN A 152 -6.60 5.31 24.39
C GLN A 152 -5.84 6.34 23.56
N LYS A 153 -5.86 7.59 24.02
CA LYS A 153 -5.04 8.68 23.47
C LYS A 153 -3.56 8.26 23.38
N GLY A 154 -2.95 8.55 22.24
CA GLY A 154 -1.55 8.24 21.94
C GLY A 154 -1.32 6.85 21.35
N THR A 155 -2.32 5.97 21.35
CA THR A 155 -2.26 4.66 20.66
C THR A 155 -1.96 4.86 19.18
N VAL A 156 -1.02 4.11 18.63
CA VAL A 156 -0.77 4.05 17.19
C VAL A 156 -1.94 3.31 16.55
N LEU A 157 -2.73 4.05 15.79
CA LEU A 157 -3.91 3.55 15.09
C LEU A 157 -3.53 2.91 13.77
N ILE A 158 -2.68 3.61 13.00
CA ILE A 158 -2.21 3.18 11.68
C ILE A 158 -0.75 3.59 11.54
N GLU A 159 0.07 2.67 11.07
CA GLU A 159 1.51 2.87 10.96
C GLU A 159 1.90 3.66 9.70
N LYS A 160 3.03 4.36 9.79
CA LYS A 160 3.75 4.98 8.66
C LYS A 160 3.87 4.00 7.49
N GLY A 161 3.68 4.52 6.28
CA GLY A 161 3.78 3.76 5.03
C GLY A 161 2.50 3.04 4.62
N THR A 162 1.44 3.10 5.43
CA THR A 162 0.14 2.53 5.07
C THR A 162 -0.52 3.33 3.94
N LEU A 163 -1.08 2.62 2.96
CA LEU A 163 -1.88 3.22 1.89
C LEU A 163 -3.18 3.78 2.47
N ILE A 164 -3.49 5.04 2.15
CA ILE A 164 -4.72 5.70 2.56
C ILE A 164 -5.87 5.20 1.67
N THR A 165 -6.63 4.24 2.22
CA THR A 165 -7.90 3.75 1.69
C THR A 165 -9.07 4.56 2.28
N PRO A 166 -10.32 4.38 1.79
CA PRO A 166 -11.48 5.04 2.39
C PRO A 166 -11.62 4.80 3.90
N GLY A 167 -11.28 3.60 4.39
CA GLY A 167 -11.30 3.28 5.82
C GLY A 167 -10.22 4.04 6.61
N VAL A 168 -9.00 4.10 6.08
CA VAL A 168 -7.92 4.92 6.69
C VAL A 168 -8.29 6.40 6.70
N LYS A 169 -8.91 6.90 5.63
CA LYS A 169 -9.37 8.28 5.52
C LYS A 169 -10.47 8.63 6.54
N ALA A 170 -11.41 7.72 6.77
CA ALA A 170 -12.43 7.90 7.81
C ALA A 170 -11.78 8.00 9.20
N LEU A 171 -10.80 7.15 9.49
CA LEU A 171 -10.06 7.18 10.75
C LEU A 171 -9.30 8.51 10.94
N LEU A 172 -8.60 8.97 9.89
CA LEU A 172 -7.94 10.27 9.88
C LEU A 172 -8.92 11.40 10.21
N ALA A 173 -10.13 11.37 9.62
CA ALA A 173 -11.17 12.37 9.91
C ALA A 173 -11.64 12.31 11.38
N THR A 174 -11.90 11.10 11.90
CA THR A 174 -12.33 10.88 13.29
C THR A 174 -11.36 11.46 14.31
N PHE A 175 -10.05 11.34 14.05
CA PHE A 175 -9.00 11.83 14.96
C PHE A 175 -8.42 13.20 14.52
N GLY A 176 -9.17 13.99 13.76
CA GLY A 176 -8.86 15.41 13.51
C GLY A 176 -7.74 15.69 12.51
N TYR A 177 -7.32 14.72 11.69
CA TYR A 177 -6.27 14.90 10.68
C TYR A 177 -6.79 15.58 9.41
N ALA A 178 -7.15 16.86 9.52
CA ALA A 178 -7.52 17.68 8.35
C ALA A 178 -6.34 17.92 7.39
N ASN A 179 -5.12 17.98 7.94
CA ASN A 179 -3.87 18.02 7.19
C ASN A 179 -3.11 16.72 7.45
N VAL A 180 -2.89 15.93 6.41
CA VAL A 180 -2.33 14.59 6.51
C VAL A 180 -0.86 14.60 6.08
N PRO A 181 0.08 14.27 6.98
CA PRO A 181 1.47 14.01 6.60
C PRO A 181 1.55 12.72 5.78
N VAL A 182 1.95 12.85 4.51
CA VAL A 182 2.06 11.76 3.54
C VAL A 182 3.49 11.66 3.00
N ALA A 183 3.83 10.51 2.44
CA ALA A 183 4.99 10.40 1.59
C ALA A 183 4.81 11.27 0.33
N ARG A 184 5.83 12.05 0.00
CA ARG A 184 5.92 12.72 -1.29
C ARG A 184 5.98 11.66 -2.39
N LYS A 185 5.21 11.85 -3.45
CA LYS A 185 5.34 10.99 -4.63
C LYS A 185 6.75 11.18 -5.22
N PRO A 186 7.57 10.13 -5.37
CA PRO A 186 8.87 10.30 -5.98
C PRO A 186 8.71 10.62 -7.48
N GLU A 187 9.57 11.48 -8.00
CA GLU A 187 9.60 11.83 -9.41
C GLU A 187 10.56 10.89 -10.13
N VAL A 188 10.07 10.19 -11.16
CA VAL A 188 10.82 9.17 -11.89
C VAL A 188 10.98 9.58 -13.34
N GLY A 189 12.20 9.91 -13.73
CA GLY A 189 12.56 10.29 -15.09
C GLY A 189 12.59 9.09 -16.03
N ILE A 190 12.19 9.31 -17.29
CA ILE A 190 12.21 8.29 -18.32
C ILE A 190 12.87 8.84 -19.58
N TYR A 191 13.89 8.13 -20.06
CA TYR A 191 14.40 8.28 -21.42
C TYR A 191 14.18 7.00 -22.23
N ALA A 192 13.78 7.16 -23.48
CA ALA A 192 13.86 6.10 -24.47
C ALA A 192 15.22 6.16 -25.18
N THR A 193 15.75 5.00 -25.55
CA THR A 193 17.01 4.89 -26.31
C THR A 193 16.78 3.97 -27.51
N GLY A 194 17.22 4.39 -28.68
CA GLY A 194 17.10 3.61 -29.91
C GLY A 194 16.69 4.48 -31.09
N THR A 195 17.52 4.51 -32.13
CA THR A 195 17.27 5.27 -33.37
C THR A 195 16.15 4.64 -34.21
N GLU A 196 15.80 3.38 -33.93
CA GLU A 196 14.68 2.66 -34.50
C GLU A 196 13.32 3.11 -33.97
N LEU A 197 13.27 3.90 -32.88
CA LEU A 197 12.03 4.20 -32.17
C LEU A 197 11.23 5.36 -32.79
N LEU A 198 10.00 5.06 -33.17
CA LEU A 198 8.95 6.02 -33.55
C LEU A 198 8.04 6.32 -32.36
N ASP A 199 7.39 7.48 -32.39
CA ASP A 199 6.32 7.80 -31.45
C ASP A 199 5.04 7.00 -31.77
N PRO A 200 4.15 6.78 -30.79
CA PRO A 200 2.99 5.90 -30.97
C PRO A 200 2.04 6.32 -32.10
N ASP A 201 1.92 7.62 -32.35
CA ASP A 201 1.06 8.25 -33.38
C ASP A 201 1.70 8.26 -34.78
N GLN A 202 3.00 8.02 -34.88
CA GLN A 202 3.71 8.01 -36.15
C GLN A 202 3.41 6.75 -36.97
N ALA A 203 3.35 6.90 -38.30
CA ALA A 203 3.26 5.78 -39.24
C ALA A 203 4.53 4.93 -39.20
N LEU A 204 4.38 3.61 -39.34
CA LEU A 204 5.53 2.70 -39.38
C LEU A 204 6.40 2.99 -40.61
N GLN A 205 7.71 2.93 -40.40
CA GLN A 205 8.73 3.09 -41.44
C GLN A 205 9.56 1.81 -41.51
N PRO A 206 10.12 1.46 -42.69
CA PRO A 206 11.04 0.32 -42.80
C PRO A 206 12.18 0.41 -41.78
N GLY A 207 12.41 -0.68 -41.04
CA GLY A 207 13.45 -0.77 -40.02
C GLY A 207 13.14 -0.07 -38.69
N LYS A 208 11.95 0.53 -38.53
CA LYS A 208 11.54 1.24 -37.31
C LYS A 208 10.35 0.59 -36.62
N ILE A 209 10.30 0.75 -35.31
CA ILE A 209 9.23 0.23 -34.43
C ILE A 209 8.70 1.34 -33.53
N ARG A 210 7.46 1.22 -33.05
CA ARG A 210 6.89 2.21 -32.12
C ARG A 210 7.41 1.99 -30.71
N ASN A 211 7.68 3.10 -30.01
CA ASN A 211 8.03 3.10 -28.61
C ASN A 211 6.84 2.63 -27.76
N SER A 212 6.92 1.39 -27.28
CA SER A 212 5.97 0.82 -26.33
C SER A 212 6.48 0.85 -24.89
N ASN A 213 7.79 0.98 -24.69
CA ASN A 213 8.39 0.89 -23.35
C ASN A 213 8.13 2.13 -22.51
N SER A 214 8.30 3.34 -23.06
CA SER A 214 8.06 4.57 -22.29
C SER A 214 6.62 4.65 -21.76
N PRO A 215 5.55 4.52 -22.58
CA PRO A 215 4.18 4.57 -22.05
C PRO A 215 3.88 3.42 -21.08
N MET A 216 4.47 2.23 -21.28
CA MET A 216 4.36 1.12 -20.34
C MET A 216 4.99 1.45 -18.98
N ILE A 217 6.21 1.99 -18.97
CA ILE A 217 6.93 2.36 -17.74
C ILE A 217 6.25 3.54 -17.03
N GLU A 218 5.71 4.53 -17.76
CA GLU A 218 4.87 5.57 -17.16
C GLU A 218 3.67 4.99 -16.40
N GLY A 219 3.00 3.99 -16.99
CA GLY A 219 1.92 3.27 -16.35
C GLY A 219 2.37 2.55 -15.08
N GLN A 220 3.48 1.81 -15.15
CA GLN A 220 4.02 1.08 -13.99
C GLN A 220 4.51 2.02 -12.87
N ILE A 221 5.08 3.19 -13.20
CA ILE A 221 5.45 4.24 -12.23
C ILE A 221 4.21 4.78 -11.51
N LYS A 222 3.16 5.12 -12.26
CA LYS A 222 1.88 5.59 -11.69
C LYS A 222 1.25 4.54 -10.79
N GLU A 223 1.21 3.27 -11.23
CA GLU A 223 0.69 2.14 -10.45
C GLU A 223 1.52 1.93 -9.15
N ALA A 224 2.83 2.11 -9.22
CA ALA A 224 3.70 2.03 -8.05
C ALA A 224 3.46 3.18 -7.05
N GLY A 225 2.83 4.29 -7.47
CA GLY A 225 2.46 5.45 -6.65
C GLY A 225 3.34 6.69 -6.87
N ALA A 226 4.12 6.71 -7.94
CA ALA A 226 5.09 7.76 -8.26
C ALA A 226 4.65 8.64 -9.45
N THR A 227 5.37 9.73 -9.68
CA THR A 227 5.12 10.68 -10.77
C THR A 227 6.13 10.46 -11.90
N PRO A 228 5.72 10.00 -13.09
CA PRO A 228 6.65 9.87 -14.21
C PRO A 228 6.91 11.21 -14.90
N LEU A 229 8.18 11.44 -15.27
CA LEU A 229 8.62 12.57 -16.09
C LEU A 229 9.30 12.03 -17.36
N TYR A 230 8.60 12.07 -18.50
CA TYR A 230 9.17 11.63 -19.77
C TYR A 230 10.00 12.73 -20.42
N PHE A 231 11.28 12.46 -20.64
CA PHE A 231 12.23 13.40 -21.24
C PHE A 231 12.46 13.18 -22.73
N GLY A 232 11.73 12.23 -23.35
CA GLY A 232 11.86 11.93 -24.77
C GLY A 232 12.86 10.82 -25.09
N LYS A 233 13.37 10.86 -26.33
CA LYS A 233 14.39 9.94 -26.83
C LYS A 233 15.77 10.57 -26.66
N LEU A 234 16.74 9.77 -26.28
CA LEU A 234 18.14 10.19 -26.29
C LEU A 234 18.67 10.21 -27.72
N GLU A 235 19.46 11.23 -28.03
CA GLU A 235 20.15 11.36 -29.32
C GLU A 235 21.28 10.34 -29.43
N ASP A 236 21.60 9.88 -30.64
CA ASP A 236 22.70 8.94 -30.89
C ASP A 236 24.07 9.64 -30.90
N ASN A 237 24.33 10.45 -29.88
CA ASN A 237 25.58 11.15 -29.65
C ASN A 237 25.95 11.10 -28.15
N PHE A 238 27.16 10.66 -27.86
CA PHE A 238 27.65 10.46 -26.50
C PHE A 238 27.58 11.74 -25.63
N GLU A 239 28.06 12.88 -26.14
CA GLU A 239 28.15 14.12 -25.35
C GLU A 239 26.77 14.72 -25.06
N THR A 240 25.86 14.68 -26.04
CA THR A 240 24.47 15.09 -25.83
C THR A 240 23.78 14.15 -24.84
N CYS A 241 23.89 12.83 -25.03
CA CYS A 241 23.34 11.84 -24.10
C CYS A 241 23.80 12.06 -22.66
N PHE A 242 25.11 12.22 -22.46
CA PHE A 242 25.68 12.46 -21.15
C PHE A 242 25.10 13.73 -20.50
N SER A 243 25.05 14.83 -21.26
CA SER A 243 24.53 16.11 -20.78
C SER A 243 23.05 16.03 -20.42
N SER A 244 22.23 15.35 -21.24
CA SER A 244 20.81 15.11 -21.00
C SER A 244 20.57 14.27 -19.76
N ILE A 245 21.29 13.15 -19.60
CA ILE A 245 21.18 12.28 -18.42
C ILE A 245 21.59 13.04 -17.15
N LYS A 246 22.72 13.76 -17.18
CA LYS A 246 23.20 14.55 -16.04
C LYS A 246 22.19 15.63 -15.64
N ALA A 247 21.60 16.32 -16.61
CA ALA A 247 20.57 17.34 -16.37
C ALA A 247 19.24 16.74 -15.88
N ALA A 248 18.87 15.53 -16.30
CA ALA A 248 17.68 14.85 -15.80
C ALA A 248 17.84 14.41 -14.35
N LEU A 249 19.02 13.91 -13.96
CA LEU A 249 19.30 13.47 -12.58
C LEU A 249 19.14 14.57 -11.53
N THR A 250 19.23 15.84 -11.89
CA THR A 250 18.99 16.95 -10.97
C THR A 250 17.50 17.25 -10.76
N LYS A 251 16.62 16.69 -11.60
CA LYS A 251 15.17 16.95 -11.61
C LYS A 251 14.33 15.76 -11.11
N VAL A 252 14.96 14.63 -10.80
CA VAL A 252 14.25 13.38 -10.46
C VAL A 252 14.86 12.69 -9.26
N ASP A 253 14.07 11.84 -8.62
CA ASP A 253 14.54 10.94 -7.56
C ASP A 253 15.21 9.70 -8.15
N PHE A 254 14.63 9.16 -9.22
CA PHE A 254 15.12 8.00 -9.95
C PHE A 254 15.09 8.26 -11.45
N LEU A 255 16.03 7.69 -12.19
CA LEU A 255 16.06 7.79 -13.66
C LEU A 255 16.00 6.39 -14.28
N ILE A 256 15.14 6.22 -15.27
CA ILE A 256 14.99 4.98 -16.04
C ILE A 256 15.34 5.24 -17.49
N THR A 257 16.15 4.37 -18.08
CA THR A 257 16.33 4.29 -19.54
C THR A 257 15.75 2.98 -20.07
N THR A 258 15.07 3.04 -21.20
CA THR A 258 14.43 1.87 -21.82
C THR A 258 15.20 1.38 -23.05
N GLY A 259 16.35 0.75 -22.80
CA GLY A 259 17.34 0.32 -23.80
C GLY A 259 18.73 0.88 -23.52
N GLY A 260 19.66 0.72 -24.48
CA GLY A 260 21.00 1.30 -24.39
C GLY A 260 21.98 0.56 -23.46
N VAL A 261 21.61 -0.62 -22.95
CA VAL A 261 22.34 -1.38 -21.90
C VAL A 261 22.94 -2.71 -22.36
N SER A 262 22.87 -3.02 -23.65
CA SER A 262 23.41 -4.27 -24.20
C SER A 262 24.94 -4.20 -24.33
N VAL A 263 25.51 -5.11 -25.11
CA VAL A 263 26.95 -5.19 -25.45
C VAL A 263 27.20 -4.73 -26.90
N GLY A 264 26.41 -3.77 -27.41
CA GLY A 264 26.56 -3.26 -28.78
C GLY A 264 27.44 -2.01 -28.86
N ASP A 265 27.99 -1.75 -30.05
CA ASP A 265 28.85 -0.60 -30.33
C ASP A 265 28.14 0.77 -30.16
N TYR A 266 26.81 0.76 -30.03
CA TYR A 266 25.94 1.94 -29.87
C TYR A 266 25.35 2.10 -28.46
N ASP A 267 25.80 1.29 -27.48
CA ASP A 267 25.34 1.40 -26.10
C ASP A 267 26.22 2.38 -25.31
N TYR A 268 25.84 3.66 -25.27
CA TYR A 268 26.61 4.69 -24.54
C TYR A 268 26.45 4.65 -23.02
N LEU A 269 25.46 3.94 -22.47
CA LEU A 269 25.17 4.00 -21.03
C LEU A 269 26.34 3.57 -20.12
N PRO A 270 27.08 2.47 -20.40
CA PRO A 270 28.26 2.12 -19.60
C PRO A 270 29.30 3.24 -19.54
N ALA A 271 29.62 3.87 -20.68
CA ALA A 271 30.57 4.99 -20.74
C ALA A 271 30.02 6.26 -20.06
N ILE A 272 28.70 6.47 -20.09
CA ILE A 272 28.05 7.57 -19.37
C ILE A 272 28.14 7.35 -17.86
N TYR A 273 27.92 6.12 -17.36
CA TYR A 273 28.08 5.80 -15.95
C TYR A 273 29.52 6.05 -15.49
N GLU A 274 30.51 5.62 -16.27
CA GLU A 274 31.93 5.88 -16.00
C GLU A 274 32.23 7.39 -15.95
N LYS A 275 31.79 8.15 -16.96
CA LYS A 275 32.01 9.61 -17.03
C LYS A 275 31.27 10.38 -15.93
N LEU A 276 30.13 9.89 -15.46
CA LEU A 276 29.42 10.44 -14.30
C LEU A 276 30.17 10.17 -12.99
N GLY A 277 31.05 9.16 -12.96
CA GLY A 277 31.60 8.61 -11.73
C GLY A 277 30.56 7.81 -10.93
N ALA A 278 29.59 7.20 -11.62
CA ALA A 278 28.53 6.41 -11.00
C ALA A 278 29.02 5.01 -10.59
N THR A 279 28.55 4.53 -9.44
CA THR A 279 28.83 3.17 -8.96
C THR A 279 27.89 2.19 -9.62
N VAL A 280 28.39 1.35 -10.53
CA VAL A 280 27.58 0.27 -11.13
C VAL A 280 27.36 -0.85 -10.10
N LEU A 281 26.13 -1.01 -9.63
CA LEU A 281 25.77 -2.04 -8.64
C LEU A 281 25.82 -3.44 -9.27
N PHE A 282 25.32 -3.55 -10.50
CA PHE A 282 25.42 -4.70 -11.39
C PHE A 282 25.07 -4.31 -12.83
N ASN A 283 25.53 -5.10 -13.80
CA ASN A 283 25.27 -4.91 -15.24
C ASN A 283 24.84 -6.20 -15.97
N LYS A 284 24.63 -7.28 -15.20
CA LYS A 284 24.14 -8.56 -15.71
C LYS A 284 23.49 -9.39 -14.60
N VAL A 285 22.25 -9.81 -14.84
CA VAL A 285 21.48 -10.64 -13.90
C VAL A 285 21.22 -12.00 -14.53
N GLY A 286 21.33 -13.06 -13.73
CA GLY A 286 21.03 -14.44 -14.07
C GLY A 286 19.52 -14.68 -14.21
N MET A 287 18.86 -13.93 -15.09
CA MET A 287 17.42 -14.02 -15.33
C MET A 287 17.02 -13.97 -16.81
N ARG A 288 15.77 -14.38 -17.04
CA ARG A 288 15.11 -14.36 -18.35
C ARG A 288 13.65 -13.90 -18.18
N PRO A 289 13.18 -12.92 -18.95
CA PRO A 289 13.95 -12.00 -19.80
C PRO A 289 14.77 -11.00 -18.95
N GLY A 290 15.57 -10.13 -19.60
CA GLY A 290 16.19 -8.97 -18.92
C GLY A 290 17.58 -9.17 -18.31
N SER A 291 18.36 -10.16 -18.76
CA SER A 291 19.71 -10.36 -18.21
C SER A 291 20.69 -9.19 -18.36
N VAL A 292 20.42 -8.24 -19.26
CA VAL A 292 21.29 -7.07 -19.51
C VAL A 292 20.92 -5.85 -18.66
N THR A 293 19.92 -5.97 -17.76
CA THR A 293 19.55 -4.87 -16.87
C THR A 293 20.76 -4.42 -16.05
N THR A 294 20.98 -3.11 -16.04
CA THR A 294 22.06 -2.45 -15.32
C THR A 294 21.46 -1.48 -14.32
N VAL A 295 21.99 -1.47 -13.10
CA VAL A 295 21.63 -0.45 -12.11
C VAL A 295 22.91 0.21 -11.63
N ALA A 296 22.93 1.53 -11.69
CA ALA A 296 24.02 2.36 -11.20
C ALA A 296 23.50 3.36 -10.16
N GLU A 297 24.38 3.80 -9.29
CA GLU A 297 24.13 4.82 -8.29
C GLU A 297 25.03 6.03 -8.54
N TRP A 298 24.46 7.23 -8.41
CA TRP A 298 25.21 8.48 -8.48
C TRP A 298 24.63 9.49 -7.50
N ASN A 299 25.43 9.90 -6.51
CA ASN A 299 25.04 10.85 -5.46
C ASN A 299 23.73 10.48 -4.73
N GLY A 300 23.58 9.20 -4.39
CA GLY A 300 22.40 8.63 -3.73
C GLY A 300 21.19 8.41 -4.65
N LYS A 301 21.30 8.71 -5.95
CA LYS A 301 20.23 8.51 -6.94
C LYS A 301 20.48 7.27 -7.77
N LEU A 302 19.43 6.49 -8.01
CA LEU A 302 19.49 5.29 -8.83
C LEU A 302 19.17 5.57 -10.30
N LEU A 303 19.99 4.97 -11.16
CA LEU A 303 19.82 4.92 -12.60
C LEU A 303 19.54 3.47 -12.99
N PHE A 304 18.32 3.23 -13.47
CA PHE A 304 17.88 1.92 -13.95
C PHE A 304 18.00 1.86 -15.47
N GLY A 305 19.05 1.21 -15.94
CA GLY A 305 19.23 0.86 -17.33
C GLY A 305 18.46 -0.43 -17.66
N LEU A 306 17.22 -0.30 -18.11
CA LEU A 306 16.37 -1.42 -18.46
C LEU A 306 16.55 -1.83 -19.93
N SER A 307 16.14 -3.06 -20.27
CA SER A 307 16.26 -3.56 -21.64
C SER A 307 15.32 -2.84 -22.60
N GLY A 308 15.74 -2.65 -23.85
CA GLY A 308 14.86 -2.16 -24.94
C GLY A 308 13.79 -3.17 -25.36
N ASN A 309 13.93 -4.44 -24.98
CA ASN A 309 12.90 -5.45 -25.21
C ASN A 309 11.73 -5.28 -24.23
N PRO A 310 10.48 -5.14 -24.69
CA PRO A 310 9.37 -4.75 -23.82
C PRO A 310 9.10 -5.67 -22.63
N SER A 311 9.06 -6.98 -22.83
CA SER A 311 8.86 -7.91 -21.71
C SER A 311 10.04 -7.93 -20.74
N ALA A 312 11.26 -7.68 -21.23
CA ALA A 312 12.44 -7.56 -20.37
C ALA A 312 12.43 -6.25 -19.57
N CYS A 313 11.99 -5.16 -20.19
CA CYS A 313 11.81 -3.85 -19.57
C CYS A 313 10.77 -3.93 -18.43
N PHE A 314 9.61 -4.51 -18.73
CA PHE A 314 8.52 -4.70 -17.77
C PHE A 314 8.98 -5.49 -16.53
N VAL A 315 9.63 -6.64 -16.72
CA VAL A 315 10.17 -7.46 -15.61
C VAL A 315 11.24 -6.67 -14.83
N GLY A 316 12.17 -6.01 -15.52
CA GLY A 316 13.21 -5.22 -14.86
C GLY A 316 12.66 -4.09 -13.98
N PHE A 317 11.59 -3.42 -14.42
CA PHE A 317 10.91 -2.43 -13.60
C PHE A 317 10.33 -3.05 -12.32
N GLU A 318 9.57 -4.14 -12.48
CA GLU A 318 8.87 -4.80 -11.37
C GLU A 318 9.83 -5.31 -10.29
N LEU A 319 10.99 -5.81 -10.70
CA LEU A 319 11.95 -6.40 -9.77
C LEU A 319 12.89 -5.37 -9.13
N PHE A 320 13.21 -4.27 -9.81
CA PHE A 320 14.28 -3.37 -9.35
C PHE A 320 13.82 -1.92 -9.10
N ALA A 321 13.03 -1.33 -9.99
CA ALA A 321 12.59 0.06 -9.85
C ALA A 321 11.39 0.19 -8.90
N ARG A 322 10.39 -0.70 -9.03
CA ARG A 322 9.19 -0.68 -8.19
C ARG A 322 9.50 -0.77 -6.69
N PRO A 323 10.38 -1.68 -6.21
CA PRO A 323 10.68 -1.75 -4.78
C PRO A 323 11.26 -0.45 -4.22
N MET A 324 12.09 0.26 -4.99
CA MET A 324 12.64 1.56 -4.57
C MET A 324 11.57 2.65 -4.54
N ILE A 325 10.62 2.65 -5.48
CA ILE A 325 9.46 3.54 -5.42
C ILE A 325 8.63 3.25 -4.17
N LYS A 326 8.35 1.99 -3.86
CA LYS A 326 7.59 1.62 -2.66
C LYS A 326 8.33 1.98 -1.37
N ARG A 327 9.66 1.84 -1.33
CA ARG A 327 10.51 2.31 -0.22
C ARG A 327 10.44 3.82 -0.05
N ALA A 328 10.48 4.59 -1.15
CA ALA A 328 10.30 6.04 -1.13
C ALA A 328 8.93 6.46 -0.59
N LEU A 329 7.92 5.59 -0.69
CA LEU A 329 6.59 5.77 -0.13
C LEU A 329 6.44 5.20 1.30
N PHE A 330 7.56 4.84 1.94
CA PHE A 330 7.64 4.21 3.26
C PHE A 330 6.91 2.86 3.39
N SER A 331 6.55 2.23 2.28
CA SER A 331 5.79 0.98 2.30
C SER A 331 6.60 -0.12 2.98
N LYS A 332 5.98 -0.81 3.95
CA LYS A 332 6.52 -2.03 4.57
C LYS A 332 6.55 -3.22 3.61
N TYR A 333 5.88 -3.12 2.46
CA TYR A 333 5.70 -4.20 1.50
C TYR A 333 6.20 -3.82 0.10
N PRO A 334 7.52 -3.57 -0.07
CA PRO A 334 8.06 -3.01 -1.30
C PRO A 334 8.11 -4.00 -2.47
N TYR A 335 8.12 -5.31 -2.22
CA TYR A 335 8.20 -6.32 -3.26
C TYR A 335 6.80 -6.71 -3.78
N ARG A 336 6.75 -7.51 -4.85
CA ARG A 336 5.48 -8.14 -5.28
C ARG A 336 5.13 -9.29 -4.33
N MET A 337 3.84 -9.48 -4.08
CA MET A 337 3.36 -10.62 -3.29
C MET A 337 3.75 -11.95 -3.94
N LYS A 338 4.32 -12.84 -3.12
CA LYS A 338 4.67 -14.20 -3.50
C LYS A 338 3.57 -15.16 -3.08
N ASN A 339 3.17 -16.04 -4.00
CA ASN A 339 2.29 -17.18 -3.73
C ASN A 339 2.79 -18.44 -4.44
N GLN A 340 2.18 -19.57 -4.13
CA GLN A 340 2.36 -20.80 -4.89
C GLN A 340 1.09 -21.13 -5.68
N GLY A 341 1.27 -21.71 -6.86
CA GLY A 341 0.17 -22.22 -7.67
C GLY A 341 0.57 -23.43 -8.49
N GLU A 342 -0.42 -24.10 -9.06
CA GLU A 342 -0.23 -25.27 -9.91
C GLU A 342 -0.17 -24.86 -11.38
N LEU A 343 0.88 -25.27 -12.08
CA LEU A 343 1.07 -24.97 -13.49
C LEU A 343 0.10 -25.80 -14.35
N LEU A 344 -0.69 -25.16 -15.22
CA LEU A 344 -1.68 -25.85 -16.07
C LEU A 344 -1.11 -26.39 -17.38
N THR A 345 0.08 -25.97 -17.78
CA THR A 345 0.66 -26.29 -19.09
C THR A 345 2.14 -26.61 -18.97
N ASN A 346 2.60 -27.62 -19.69
CA ASN A 346 4.03 -27.95 -19.76
C ASN A 346 4.87 -26.75 -20.23
N PHE A 347 6.05 -26.59 -19.62
CA PHE A 347 7.06 -25.62 -19.98
C PHE A 347 8.43 -26.33 -20.17
N PRO A 348 8.66 -26.97 -21.33
CA PRO A 348 9.83 -27.85 -21.56
C PRO A 348 11.11 -27.08 -21.94
N LYS A 349 11.28 -25.82 -21.48
CA LYS A 349 12.40 -24.95 -21.87
C LYS A 349 13.43 -24.80 -20.74
N PRO A 350 14.35 -25.76 -20.56
CA PRO A 350 15.40 -25.65 -19.54
C PRO A 350 16.25 -24.40 -19.77
N ASN A 351 16.76 -23.82 -18.69
CA ASN A 351 17.62 -22.65 -18.74
C ASN A 351 18.46 -22.54 -17.47
N PRO A 352 19.75 -22.21 -17.55
CA PRO A 352 20.57 -22.00 -16.35
C PRO A 352 20.15 -20.79 -15.50
N PHE A 353 19.31 -19.90 -16.03
CA PHE A 353 18.85 -18.69 -15.35
C PHE A 353 17.37 -18.77 -14.99
N THR A 354 17.01 -18.10 -13.89
CA THR A 354 15.63 -17.99 -13.44
C THR A 354 14.76 -17.31 -14.50
N ARG A 355 13.62 -17.90 -14.83
CA ARG A 355 12.66 -17.32 -15.78
C ARG A 355 11.49 -16.69 -15.04
N PHE A 356 11.14 -15.47 -15.45
CA PHE A 356 9.93 -14.76 -15.07
C PHE A 356 8.96 -14.82 -16.24
N VAL A 357 8.08 -15.83 -16.22
CA VAL A 357 7.15 -16.11 -17.32
C VAL A 357 5.86 -15.33 -17.08
N ARG A 358 5.52 -14.42 -17.98
CA ARG A 358 4.23 -13.68 -17.93
C ARG A 358 3.10 -14.69 -17.97
N SER A 359 2.21 -14.60 -16.99
CA SER A 359 1.21 -15.62 -16.76
C SER A 359 -0.08 -15.01 -16.25
N ARG A 360 -1.15 -15.79 -16.37
CA ARG A 360 -2.46 -15.50 -15.84
C ARG A 360 -2.81 -16.55 -14.80
N THR A 361 -3.29 -16.09 -13.65
CA THR A 361 -3.82 -16.95 -12.58
C THR A 361 -5.30 -17.22 -12.76
N GLU A 362 -5.74 -18.40 -12.34
CA GLU A 362 -7.13 -18.84 -12.29
C GLU A 362 -7.37 -19.56 -10.96
N GLU A 363 -8.40 -19.19 -10.21
CA GLU A 363 -8.75 -19.86 -8.96
C GLU A 363 -9.93 -20.81 -9.19
N LYS A 364 -9.79 -22.07 -8.74
CA LYS A 364 -10.84 -23.08 -8.83
C LYS A 364 -10.83 -23.99 -7.60
N ASN A 365 -11.98 -24.10 -6.93
CA ASN A 365 -12.15 -24.94 -5.72
C ASN A 365 -11.11 -24.63 -4.63
N GLY A 366 -10.79 -23.34 -4.42
CA GLY A 366 -9.79 -22.91 -3.43
C GLY A 366 -8.34 -23.24 -3.78
N ARG A 367 -8.06 -23.65 -5.02
CA ARG A 367 -6.70 -23.85 -5.53
C ARG A 367 -6.37 -22.83 -6.60
N LEU A 368 -5.15 -22.28 -6.51
CA LEU A 368 -4.61 -21.33 -7.47
C LEU A 368 -3.87 -22.06 -8.59
N TYR A 369 -4.34 -21.86 -9.81
CA TYR A 369 -3.73 -22.39 -11.02
C TYR A 369 -3.11 -21.26 -11.84
N VAL A 370 -2.13 -21.60 -12.67
CA VAL A 370 -1.43 -20.61 -13.48
C VAL A 370 -1.10 -21.15 -14.86
N LYS A 371 -1.14 -20.28 -15.87
CA LYS A 371 -0.65 -20.60 -17.22
C LYS A 371 0.05 -19.40 -17.86
N PRO A 372 1.10 -19.63 -18.67
CA PRO A 372 1.75 -18.56 -19.44
C PRO A 372 0.76 -17.82 -20.35
N THR A 373 0.92 -16.50 -20.48
CA THR A 373 0.16 -15.69 -21.44
C THR A 373 0.88 -15.65 -22.77
N GLY A 374 0.27 -16.21 -23.81
CA GLY A 374 0.75 -16.13 -25.19
C GLY A 374 2.23 -16.55 -25.38
N LEU A 375 2.96 -15.76 -26.16
CA LEU A 375 4.32 -16.11 -26.60
C LEU A 375 5.38 -15.71 -25.56
N ASP A 376 6.06 -16.70 -24.98
CA ASP A 376 7.22 -16.46 -24.10
C ASP A 376 8.50 -16.08 -24.89
N LYS A 377 8.56 -14.81 -25.31
CA LYS A 377 9.75 -14.14 -25.87
C LYS A 377 9.92 -12.74 -25.27
N SER A 378 11.17 -12.30 -25.09
CA SER A 378 11.51 -11.01 -24.47
C SER A 378 10.94 -9.79 -25.22
N GLY A 379 10.75 -9.88 -26.53
CA GLY A 379 10.18 -8.81 -27.35
C GLY A 379 8.64 -8.79 -27.40
N SER A 380 7.96 -9.78 -26.81
CA SER A 380 6.50 -9.90 -26.94
C SER A 380 5.76 -8.91 -26.03
N VAL A 381 5.21 -7.86 -26.62
CA VAL A 381 4.34 -6.89 -25.94
C VAL A 381 2.95 -7.48 -25.65
N THR A 382 2.39 -8.25 -26.59
CA THR A 382 1.01 -8.73 -26.54
C THR A 382 0.72 -9.59 -25.31
N SER A 383 1.69 -10.40 -24.88
CA SER A 383 1.57 -11.22 -23.66
C SER A 383 1.41 -10.41 -22.36
N LEU A 384 1.82 -9.14 -22.34
CA LEU A 384 1.80 -8.30 -21.14
C LEU A 384 0.38 -7.84 -20.78
N ALA A 385 -0.48 -7.59 -21.77
CA ALA A 385 -1.81 -7.03 -21.54
C ALA A 385 -2.69 -7.93 -20.66
N GLU A 386 -2.55 -9.25 -20.81
CA GLU A 386 -3.34 -10.25 -20.07
C GLU A 386 -2.65 -10.76 -18.81
N ALA A 387 -1.38 -10.41 -18.60
CA ALA A 387 -0.62 -10.90 -17.46
C ALA A 387 -1.13 -10.27 -16.15
N ASN A 388 -1.31 -11.12 -15.14
CA ASN A 388 -1.58 -10.70 -13.76
C ASN A 388 -0.56 -11.27 -12.76
N ALA A 389 0.35 -12.14 -13.22
CA ALA A 389 1.44 -12.68 -12.42
C ALA A 389 2.68 -13.00 -13.29
N PHE A 390 3.83 -13.15 -12.64
CA PHE A 390 4.96 -13.90 -13.17
C PHE A 390 5.01 -15.28 -12.51
N VAL A 391 5.12 -16.32 -13.32
CA VAL A 391 5.61 -17.61 -12.82
C VAL A 391 7.12 -17.53 -12.72
N VAL A 392 7.65 -17.84 -11.55
CA VAL A 392 9.08 -17.91 -11.27
C VAL A 392 9.53 -19.35 -11.45
N LEU A 393 10.26 -19.62 -12.54
CA LEU A 393 10.84 -20.93 -12.82
C LEU A 393 12.34 -20.88 -12.50
N PRO A 394 12.81 -21.56 -11.44
CA PRO A 394 14.22 -21.62 -11.11
C PRO A 394 15.07 -22.13 -12.26
N GLY A 395 16.31 -21.63 -12.34
CA GLY A 395 17.29 -22.12 -13.31
C GLY A 395 17.63 -23.59 -13.08
N GLY A 396 17.90 -24.34 -14.16
CA GLY A 396 18.26 -25.74 -14.11
C GLY A 396 18.26 -26.42 -15.48
N THR A 397 18.43 -27.74 -15.44
CA THR A 397 18.50 -28.60 -16.63
C THR A 397 17.18 -29.26 -16.99
N ARG A 398 16.16 -29.20 -16.10
CA ARG A 398 14.83 -29.75 -16.35
C ARG A 398 13.84 -28.71 -16.87
N GLY A 399 12.81 -29.18 -17.57
CA GLY A 399 11.58 -28.43 -17.82
C GLY A 399 10.60 -28.55 -16.65
N PHE A 400 9.47 -27.88 -16.78
CA PHE A 400 8.34 -27.96 -15.85
C PHE A 400 7.14 -28.59 -16.54
N GLU A 401 6.36 -29.35 -15.80
CA GLU A 401 5.19 -30.07 -16.31
C GLU A 401 3.89 -29.51 -15.72
N ALA A 402 2.78 -29.76 -16.40
CA ALA A 402 1.47 -29.47 -15.84
C ALA A 402 1.30 -30.28 -14.52
N GLY A 403 0.79 -29.62 -13.48
CA GLY A 403 0.73 -30.17 -12.13
C GLY A 403 1.91 -29.77 -11.22
N ASP A 404 3.01 -29.25 -11.78
CA ASP A 404 4.12 -28.75 -10.96
C ASP A 404 3.65 -27.56 -10.10
N THR A 405 4.01 -27.58 -8.81
CA THR A 405 3.87 -26.41 -7.94
C THR A 405 4.98 -25.40 -8.25
N VAL A 406 4.58 -24.17 -8.55
CA VAL A 406 5.48 -23.08 -8.95
C VAL A 406 5.26 -21.83 -8.11
N GLU A 407 6.32 -21.03 -7.92
CA GLU A 407 6.22 -19.72 -7.27
C GLU A 407 5.65 -18.67 -8.25
N LEU A 408 4.85 -17.76 -7.72
CA LEU A 408 4.17 -16.69 -8.43
C LEU A 408 4.50 -15.35 -7.81
N LEU A 409 4.77 -14.34 -8.65
CA LEU A 409 4.78 -12.92 -8.26
C LEU A 409 3.53 -12.25 -8.82
N HIS A 410 2.62 -11.81 -7.95
CA HIS A 410 1.37 -11.16 -8.38
C HIS A 410 1.62 -9.71 -8.84
N LEU A 411 1.10 -9.34 -10.00
CA LEU A 411 1.25 -8.00 -10.59
C LEU A 411 0.17 -7.02 -10.16
N ARG A 412 -0.99 -7.50 -9.67
CA ARG A 412 -2.15 -6.64 -9.37
C ARG A 412 -2.62 -6.69 -7.91
N GLU A 413 -1.97 -7.52 -7.11
CA GLU A 413 -2.29 -7.70 -5.69
C GLU A 413 -1.22 -7.03 -4.82
N GLY A 414 -1.34 -7.19 -3.50
CA GLY A 414 -0.52 -6.50 -2.50
C GLY A 414 1.00 -6.70 -2.63
N GLY A 415 1.73 -6.22 -1.62
CA GLY A 415 3.18 -6.36 -1.59
C GLY A 415 3.67 -7.47 -0.66
N SER A 416 4.96 -7.74 -0.70
CA SER A 416 5.67 -8.56 0.29
C SER A 416 6.74 -7.72 1.01
N ALA A 417 6.96 -7.99 2.29
CA ALA A 417 8.01 -7.36 3.10
C ALA A 417 9.40 -7.96 2.82
N THR A 418 9.43 -9.20 2.34
CA THR A 418 10.65 -9.93 1.99
C THR A 418 10.68 -10.19 0.50
N TRP A 419 11.88 -10.23 -0.07
CA TRP A 419 12.07 -10.56 -1.48
C TRP A 419 11.53 -11.93 -1.79
#